data_AF-A0A846X0L3-F1
#
_entry.id   AF-A0A846X0L3-F1
#
_cell.length_a   1.000
_cell.length_b   1.000
_cell.length_c   1.000
_cell.angle_alpha   90.00
_cell.angle_beta   90.00
_cell.angle_gamma   90.00
#
_symmetry.space_group_name_H-M   'P 1'
#
loop_
_entity.id
_entity.type
_entity.pdbx_description
1 polymer ?
#
loop_
_entity_poly.entity_id
_entity_poly.type
_entity_poly.pdbx_seq_one_letter_code
_entity_poly.pdbx_strand_id
1 'polypeptide(L)' 'MRTFIKTAMISTVVGAALILAAAPANAAPSDDYDYASGAVGESCAGQSWGKLALDRYSGIVLTCTDSGAWQIPKYS' A
#
# COMPACT_ATOMS: atom_id res chain seq x y z
N MET A 1 -5.34 28.86 58.56
CA MET A 1 -6.56 28.02 58.51
C MET A 1 -7.51 28.56 57.45
N ARG A 2 -7.80 27.77 56.40
CA ARG A 2 -9.10 27.60 55.71
C ARG A 2 -8.93 26.62 54.53
N THR A 3 -10.03 25.99 54.18
CA THR A 3 -10.18 24.56 53.81
C THR A 3 -10.23 24.24 52.30
N PHE A 4 -9.90 22.98 52.03
CA PHE A 4 -9.91 22.17 50.81
C PHE A 4 -11.18 22.27 49.92
N ILE A 5 -10.99 22.25 48.58
CA ILE A 5 -11.89 21.55 47.64
C ILE A 5 -11.06 20.73 46.64
N LYS A 6 -11.42 19.44 46.61
CA LYS A 6 -10.98 18.34 45.78
C LYS A 6 -11.46 18.52 44.34
N THR A 7 -10.59 18.44 43.34
CA THR A 7 -10.97 17.96 42.00
C THR A 7 -9.80 17.23 41.37
N ALA A 8 -9.86 15.90 41.43
CA ALA A 8 -9.09 15.03 40.58
C ALA A 8 -9.68 15.13 39.16
N MET A 9 -8.85 15.36 38.15
CA MET A 9 -9.16 14.88 36.80
C MET A 9 -7.95 14.16 36.24
N ILE A 10 -8.25 12.90 35.93
CA ILE A 10 -7.46 11.85 35.33
C ILE A 10 -7.10 12.28 33.91
N SER A 11 -5.84 12.15 33.54
CA SER A 11 -5.50 11.94 32.12
C SER A 11 -4.38 10.91 32.03
N THR A 12 -4.71 9.70 32.46
CA THR A 12 -4.04 8.49 32.00
C THR A 12 -4.44 8.24 30.54
N VAL A 13 -3.50 7.70 29.77
CA VAL A 13 -3.65 7.09 28.44
C VAL A 13 -3.41 8.03 27.24
N VAL A 14 -2.17 8.48 27.07
CA VAL A 14 -1.56 8.71 25.74
C VAL A 14 -0.37 7.76 25.63
N GLY A 15 -0.64 6.46 25.56
CA GLY A 15 0.43 5.45 25.49
C GLY A 15 0.09 4.18 24.72
N ALA A 16 -1.17 4.01 24.30
CA ALA A 16 -1.64 2.77 23.69
C ALA A 16 -1.89 2.84 22.18
N ALA A 17 -1.49 3.92 21.50
CA ALA A 17 -1.77 4.10 20.06
C ALA A 17 -0.63 3.67 19.12
N LEU A 18 0.54 3.26 19.64
CA LEU A 18 1.73 2.97 18.81
C LEU A 18 1.97 1.47 18.54
N ILE A 19 1.08 0.55 18.95
CA ILE A 19 1.37 -0.90 18.90
C ILE A 19 0.47 -1.65 17.88
N LEU A 20 -0.36 -0.98 17.08
CA LEU A 20 -1.33 -1.66 16.21
C LEU A 20 -1.17 -1.47 14.70
N ALA A 21 0.03 -1.20 14.19
CA ALA A 21 0.24 -1.08 12.74
C ALA A 21 1.56 -1.68 12.24
N ALA A 22 1.99 -2.81 12.81
CA ALA A 22 2.92 -3.72 12.14
C ALA A 22 2.15 -4.88 11.48
N ALA A 23 1.02 -4.58 10.83
CA ALA A 23 0.61 -5.41 9.70
C ALA A 23 1.65 -5.17 8.60
N PRO A 24 2.10 -6.18 7.82
CA PRO A 24 2.84 -5.89 6.61
C PRO A 24 1.97 -4.91 5.83
N ALA A 25 2.47 -3.68 5.65
CA ALA A 25 1.85 -2.73 4.76
C ALA A 25 2.03 -3.30 3.35
N ASN A 26 1.17 -4.26 3.00
CA ASN A 26 0.73 -4.45 1.63
C ASN A 26 0.05 -3.14 1.30
N ALA A 27 0.86 -2.13 0.95
CA ALA A 27 0.39 -0.92 0.34
C ALA A 27 -0.30 -1.38 -0.94
N ALA A 28 -1.59 -1.70 -0.86
CA ALA A 28 -2.44 -1.64 -2.02
C ALA A 28 -2.15 -0.26 -2.60
N PRO A 29 -1.62 -0.20 -3.84
CA PRO A 29 -1.10 1.04 -4.38
C PRO A 29 -2.15 2.11 -4.19
N SER A 30 -1.78 3.20 -3.50
CA SER A 30 -2.66 4.35 -3.39
C SER A 30 -3.00 4.77 -4.82
N ASP A 31 -4.30 4.95 -5.07
CA ASP A 31 -4.96 5.27 -6.35
C ASP A 31 -4.36 6.47 -7.12
N ASP A 32 -3.33 7.12 -6.57
CA ASP A 32 -2.60 8.25 -7.14
C ASP A 32 -1.53 7.82 -8.17
N TYR A 33 -1.18 6.53 -8.20
CA TYR A 33 -0.31 5.99 -9.25
C TYR A 33 -1.13 5.23 -10.28
N ASP A 34 -1.07 5.68 -11.55
CA ASP A 34 -1.76 5.11 -12.72
C ASP A 34 -1.30 3.67 -13.10
N TYR A 35 -0.57 3.00 -12.20
CA TYR A 35 -0.11 1.62 -12.37
C TYR A 35 -1.26 0.65 -12.11
N ALA A 36 -1.46 -0.28 -13.05
CA ALA A 36 -2.32 -1.43 -12.78
C ALA A 36 -1.65 -2.39 -11.75
N SER A 37 -2.39 -3.37 -11.24
CA SER A 37 -1.83 -4.47 -10.46
C SER A 37 -1.89 -5.76 -11.28
N GLY A 38 -0.84 -6.58 -11.20
CA GLY A 38 -0.76 -7.82 -11.97
C GLY A 38 0.33 -8.76 -11.45
N ALA A 39 0.58 -9.85 -12.16
CA ALA A 39 1.75 -10.68 -11.93
C ALA A 39 2.38 -11.11 -13.25
N VAL A 40 3.69 -11.38 -13.25
CA VAL A 40 4.41 -11.85 -14.46
C VAL A 40 3.71 -13.06 -15.08
N GLY A 41 3.42 -12.99 -16.38
CA GLY A 41 2.77 -14.05 -17.14
C GLY A 41 1.24 -14.08 -17.05
N GLU A 42 0.63 -13.32 -16.15
CA GLU A 42 -0.82 -13.16 -16.11
C GLU A 42 -1.31 -12.30 -17.27
N SER A 43 -2.57 -12.51 -17.66
CA SER A 43 -3.21 -11.72 -18.70
C SER A 43 -3.34 -10.25 -18.29
N CYS A 44 -2.99 -9.34 -19.22
CA CYS A 44 -3.28 -7.92 -19.12
C CYS A 44 -4.47 -7.50 -20.01
N ALA A 45 -5.37 -8.44 -20.33
CA ALA A 45 -6.55 -8.19 -21.14
C ALA A 45 -7.36 -6.99 -20.62
N GLY A 46 -7.66 -6.05 -21.51
CA GLY A 46 -8.35 -4.79 -21.19
C GLY A 46 -7.41 -3.62 -20.87
N GLN A 47 -6.09 -3.85 -20.81
CA GLN A 47 -5.09 -2.79 -20.70
C GLN A 47 -4.51 -2.44 -22.08
N SER A 48 -4.09 -1.19 -22.24
CA SER A 48 -3.35 -0.76 -23.42
C SER A 48 -1.95 -1.38 -23.44
N TRP A 49 -1.43 -1.66 -24.63
CA TRP A 49 -0.03 -2.04 -24.79
C TRP A 49 0.90 -0.97 -24.19
N GLY A 50 1.93 -1.40 -23.47
CA GLY A 50 2.86 -0.52 -22.77
C GLY A 50 2.35 0.02 -21.43
N LYS A 51 1.09 -0.24 -21.03
CA LYS A 51 0.58 0.09 -19.69
C LYS A 51 1.50 -0.54 -18.64
N LEU A 52 1.78 0.22 -17.60
CA LEU A 52 2.64 -0.20 -16.51
C LEU A 52 1.81 -0.77 -15.36
N ALA A 53 2.35 -1.78 -14.69
CA ALA A 53 1.76 -2.38 -13.50
C ALA A 53 2.82 -2.65 -12.43
N LEU A 54 2.38 -2.81 -11.19
CA LEU A 54 3.21 -3.35 -10.12
C LEU A 54 2.91 -4.84 -9.93
N ASP A 55 3.96 -5.66 -9.87
CA ASP A 55 3.85 -7.07 -9.55
C ASP A 55 3.39 -7.26 -8.11
N ARG A 56 2.29 -7.97 -7.91
CA ARG A 56 1.66 -8.16 -6.59
C ARG A 56 2.50 -8.97 -5.59
N TYR A 57 3.53 -9.69 -6.05
CA TYR A 57 4.35 -10.56 -5.20
C TYR A 57 5.71 -9.97 -4.87
N SER A 58 6.33 -9.31 -5.85
CA SER A 58 7.71 -8.82 -5.78
C SER A 58 7.82 -7.30 -5.76
N GLY A 59 6.73 -6.58 -6.09
CA GLY A 59 6.71 -5.13 -6.13
C GLY A 59 7.52 -4.52 -7.28
N ILE A 60 7.96 -5.32 -8.26
CA ILE A 60 8.68 -4.84 -9.44
C ILE A 60 7.71 -4.26 -10.48
N VAL A 61 8.20 -3.40 -11.36
CA VAL A 61 7.41 -2.84 -12.46
C VAL A 61 7.27 -3.88 -13.58
N LEU A 62 6.04 -4.06 -14.04
CA LEU A 62 5.65 -4.87 -15.19
C LEU A 62 5.11 -3.96 -16.31
N THR A 63 5.10 -4.47 -17.53
CA THR A 63 4.49 -3.83 -18.70
C THR A 63 3.60 -4.82 -19.45
N CYS A 64 2.47 -4.35 -19.98
CA CYS A 64 1.60 -5.14 -20.85
C CYS A 64 2.21 -5.22 -22.25
N THR A 65 2.50 -6.42 -22.72
CA THR A 65 3.18 -6.67 -24.00
C THR A 65 2.20 -7.08 -25.11
N ASP A 66 2.70 -7.22 -26.34
CA ASP A 66 1.90 -7.67 -27.49
C ASP A 66 1.34 -9.09 -27.30
N SER A 67 1.98 -9.88 -26.44
CA SER A 67 1.49 -11.21 -26.03
C SER A 67 0.21 -11.16 -25.19
N GLY A 68 -0.26 -9.98 -24.80
CA GLY A 68 -1.43 -9.81 -23.93
C GLY A 68 -1.17 -10.22 -22.49
N ALA A 69 0.10 -10.34 -22.10
CA ALA A 69 0.52 -10.69 -20.74
C ALA A 69 1.44 -9.64 -20.13
N TRP A 70 1.41 -9.56 -18.79
CA TRP A 70 2.33 -8.77 -18.00
C TRP A 70 3.73 -9.37 -18.04
N GLN A 71 4.73 -8.56 -18.39
CA GLN A 71 6.13 -8.98 -18.43
C GLN A 71 7.04 -7.95 -17.77
N ILE A 72 8.21 -8.39 -17.32
CA ILE A 72 9.26 -7.49 -16.82
C ILE A 72 9.83 -6.73 -18.03
N PRO A 73 9.87 -5.38 -18.00
CA PRO A 73 10.46 -4.59 -19.08
C PRO A 73 11.91 -5.00 -19.31
N LYS A 74 12.26 -5.30 -20.56
CA LYS A 74 13.65 -5.59 -20.96
C LYS A 74 14.27 -4.30 -21.46
N TYR A 75 15.47 -3.98 -20.99
CA TYR A 75 16.29 -2.92 -21.58
C TYR A 75 16.92 -3.47 -22.85
N SER A 76 16.68 -2.79 -23.97
CA SER A 76 17.34 -3.03 -25.27
C SER A 76 18.41 -1.99 -25.52
#